data_AF-A0A9E1T0T6-F1
#
_entry.id   AF-A0A9E1T0T6-F1
#
_cell.length_a   1.000
_cell.length_b   1.000
_cell.length_c   1.000
_cell.angle_alpha   90.00
_cell.angle_beta   90.00
_cell.angle_gamma   90.00
#
_symmetry.space_group_name_H-M   'P 1'
#
loop_
_entity.id
_entity.type
_entity.pdbx_description
1 polymer ?
#
loop_
_entity_poly.entity_id
_entity_poly.type
_entity_poly.pdbx_seq_one_letter_code
_entity_poly.pdbx_strand_id
1 'polypeptide(L)'
;MLGYCTNVHSGDTFSDVLATIKNIYKPICNEGKHNACVGLWLSNTASIETNSAQLKDTLEACNVRVSTMNGFPYSNFHSKVVQHNVYTPNWADPKRFEYTKRLATIFSDITNDTDVGISTLPLGWESDSFTNQDAAVFLQGCVRFLFELEQQTGVCVHIDIETEPGCRLQRAEDLA
;
A
#
# COMPACT_ATOMS: atom_id res chain seq x y z
N MET A 1 -4.47 0.62 -19.72
CA MET A 1 -5.03 0.21 -18.41
C MET A 1 -5.38 1.50 -17.67
N LEU A 2 -6.53 1.58 -17.02
CA LEU A 2 -6.92 2.75 -16.22
C LEU A 2 -6.97 2.32 -14.75
N GLY A 3 -6.14 2.96 -13.92
CA GLY A 3 -6.02 2.65 -12.49
C GLY A 3 -6.84 3.60 -11.64
N TYR A 4 -7.76 3.07 -10.84
CA TYR A 4 -8.50 3.86 -9.84
C TYR A 4 -7.82 3.72 -8.47
N CYS A 5 -7.30 4.82 -7.93
CA CYS A 5 -6.67 4.84 -6.61
C CYS A 5 -7.73 4.85 -5.51
N THR A 6 -7.67 3.88 -4.60
CA THR A 6 -8.68 3.72 -3.55
C THR A 6 -8.49 4.65 -2.36
N ASN A 7 -7.36 5.37 -2.27
CA ASN A 7 -7.04 6.29 -1.17
C ASN A 7 -8.04 7.45 -1.00
N VAL A 8 -8.91 7.67 -1.99
CA VAL A 8 -9.94 8.71 -1.98
C VAL A 8 -11.18 8.33 -1.15
N HIS A 9 -11.27 7.08 -0.70
CA HIS A 9 -12.37 6.58 0.11
C HIS A 9 -11.94 6.30 1.54
N SER A 10 -12.79 6.70 2.49
CA SER A 10 -12.62 6.35 3.90
C SER A 10 -12.82 4.85 4.10
N GLY A 11 -11.71 4.12 4.26
CA GLY A 11 -11.71 2.71 4.61
C GLY A 11 -10.75 2.46 5.76
N ASP A 12 -11.20 2.68 7.00
CA ASP A 12 -10.35 2.49 8.17
C ASP A 12 -10.42 1.07 8.72
N THR A 13 -11.53 0.35 8.48
CA THR A 13 -11.70 -1.06 8.87
C THR A 13 -11.74 -1.97 7.64
N PHE A 14 -11.50 -3.26 7.84
CA PHE A 14 -11.62 -4.24 6.76
C PHE A 14 -13.06 -4.32 6.20
N SER A 15 -14.07 -4.15 7.06
CA SER A 15 -15.47 -4.09 6.61
C SER A 15 -15.73 -2.91 5.67
N ASP A 16 -15.13 -1.74 5.95
CA ASP A 16 -15.27 -0.56 5.08
C ASP A 16 -14.64 -0.80 3.70
N VAL A 17 -13.48 -1.48 3.67
CA VAL A 17 -12.81 -1.87 2.42
C VAL A 17 -13.73 -2.77 1.58
N LEU A 18 -14.31 -3.81 2.19
CA LEU A 18 -15.24 -4.71 1.49
C LEU A 18 -16.49 -3.99 0.99
N ALA A 19 -17.05 -3.05 1.77
CA ALA A 19 -18.18 -2.24 1.37
C ALA A 19 -17.82 -1.33 0.18
N THR A 20 -16.63 -0.73 0.20
CA THR A 20 -16.14 0.15 -0.87
C THR A 20 -15.93 -0.61 -2.17
N ILE A 21 -15.35 -1.82 -2.11
CA ILE A 21 -15.21 -2.70 -3.29
C ILE A 21 -16.59 -2.97 -3.93
N LYS A 22 -17.58 -3.33 -3.11
CA LYS A 22 -18.93 -3.70 -3.59
C LYS A 22 -19.72 -2.53 -4.14
N ASN A 23 -19.65 -1.38 -3.47
CA ASN A 23 -20.53 -0.24 -3.74
C ASN A 23 -19.92 0.77 -4.71
N ILE A 24 -18.59 0.84 -4.81
CA ILE A 24 -17.90 1.88 -5.59
C ILE A 24 -17.04 1.27 -6.68
N TYR A 25 -16.18 0.29 -6.39
CA TYR A 25 -15.26 -0.22 -7.43
C TYR A 25 -15.97 -1.12 -8.43
N LYS A 26 -16.89 -1.96 -7.96
CA LYS A 26 -17.71 -2.80 -8.84
C LYS A 26 -18.39 -1.99 -9.97
N PRO A 27 -19.14 -0.91 -9.73
CA PRO A 27 -19.74 -0.14 -10.81
C PRO A 27 -18.68 0.53 -11.70
N ILE A 28 -17.62 1.13 -11.13
CA ILE A 28 -16.54 1.78 -11.92
C ILE A 28 -15.87 0.79 -12.89
N CYS A 29 -15.53 -0.41 -12.41
CA CYS A 29 -14.85 -1.42 -13.22
C CYS A 29 -15.78 -2.07 -14.25
N ASN A 30 -17.07 -2.18 -13.97
CA ASN A 30 -18.03 -2.84 -14.88
C ASN A 30 -18.69 -1.87 -15.88
N GLU A 31 -18.75 -0.57 -15.59
CA GLU A 31 -19.22 0.46 -16.53
C GLU A 31 -18.13 0.91 -17.52
N GLY A 32 -16.85 0.71 -17.16
CA GLY A 32 -15.72 1.08 -17.99
C GLY A 32 -15.60 0.22 -19.26
N LYS A 33 -15.45 0.87 -20.43
CA LYS A 33 -15.05 0.21 -21.69
C LYS A 33 -13.58 -0.26 -21.71
N HIS A 34 -12.92 -0.26 -20.56
CA HIS A 34 -11.49 -0.53 -20.40
C HIS A 34 -11.29 -1.53 -19.26
N ASN A 35 -10.27 -2.38 -19.36
CA ASN A 35 -9.80 -3.24 -18.27
C ASN A 35 -9.32 -2.35 -17.12
N ALA A 36 -10.25 -1.91 -16.28
CA ALA A 36 -9.99 -1.06 -15.13
C ALA A 36 -9.44 -1.91 -13.99
N CYS A 37 -8.40 -1.40 -13.36
CA CYS A 37 -7.79 -1.99 -12.18
C CYS A 37 -7.82 -0.97 -11.05
N VAL A 38 -7.64 -1.44 -9.82
CA VAL A 38 -7.57 -0.58 -8.64
C VAL A 38 -6.18 -0.62 -8.03
N GLY A 39 -5.72 0.55 -7.58
CA GLY A 39 -4.60 0.66 -6.64
C GLY A 39 -5.17 0.59 -5.23
N LEU A 40 -5.07 -0.57 -4.58
CA LEU A 40 -5.72 -0.87 -3.30
C LEU A 40 -4.95 -0.26 -2.12
N TRP A 41 -5.65 0.34 -1.19
CA TRP A 41 -5.12 0.85 0.06
C TRP A 41 -5.89 0.27 1.23
N LEU A 42 -5.14 -0.12 2.24
CA LEU A 42 -5.64 -0.63 3.50
C LEU A 42 -4.98 0.21 4.60
N SER A 43 -5.75 0.85 5.47
CA SER A 43 -5.17 1.44 6.69
C SER A 43 -4.47 0.35 7.52
N ASN A 44 -3.62 0.73 8.48
CA ASN A 44 -3.01 -0.25 9.36
C ASN A 44 -4.08 -1.08 10.09
N THR A 45 -5.17 -0.46 10.55
CA THR A 45 -6.29 -1.16 11.18
C THR A 45 -6.92 -2.18 10.22
N ALA A 46 -7.31 -1.75 9.02
CA ALA A 46 -7.87 -2.64 8.01
C ALA A 46 -6.91 -3.78 7.65
N SER A 47 -5.60 -3.50 7.52
CA SER A 47 -4.60 -4.52 7.20
C SER A 47 -4.49 -5.59 8.29
N ILE A 48 -4.64 -5.23 9.56
CA ILE A 48 -4.59 -6.17 10.69
C ILE A 48 -5.85 -7.05 10.72
N GLU A 49 -7.00 -6.46 10.41
CA GLU A 49 -8.30 -7.16 10.37
C GLU A 49 -8.49 -8.01 9.10
N THR A 50 -7.66 -7.80 8.08
CA THR A 50 -7.85 -8.39 6.76
C THR A 50 -7.80 -9.92 6.82
N ASN A 51 -8.82 -10.53 6.23
CA ASN A 51 -8.80 -11.93 5.82
C ASN A 51 -8.55 -11.97 4.30
N SER A 52 -7.34 -12.38 3.89
CA SER A 52 -6.94 -12.39 2.47
C SER A 52 -7.87 -13.24 1.60
N ALA A 53 -8.35 -14.38 2.09
CA ALA A 53 -9.26 -15.25 1.34
C ALA A 53 -10.60 -14.54 1.08
N GLN A 54 -11.18 -13.92 2.12
CA GLN A 54 -12.43 -13.16 1.97
C GLN A 54 -12.26 -11.95 1.05
N LEU A 55 -11.12 -11.27 1.12
CA LEU A 55 -10.79 -10.16 0.24
C LEU A 55 -10.72 -10.63 -1.22
N LYS A 56 -9.99 -11.72 -1.47
CA LYS A 56 -9.87 -12.35 -2.80
C LYS A 56 -11.23 -12.73 -3.37
N ASP A 57 -12.03 -13.48 -2.61
CA ASP A 57 -13.38 -13.90 -3.02
C ASP A 57 -14.27 -12.69 -3.35
N THR A 58 -14.15 -11.60 -2.58
CA THR A 58 -14.93 -10.39 -2.81
C THR A 58 -14.49 -9.66 -4.08
N LEU A 59 -13.17 -9.57 -4.32
CA LEU A 59 -12.61 -8.98 -5.54
C LEU A 59 -13.04 -9.76 -6.79
N GLU A 60 -12.95 -11.09 -6.75
CA GLU A 60 -13.39 -11.99 -7.82
C GLU A 60 -14.89 -11.87 -8.08
N ALA A 61 -15.73 -11.93 -7.03
CA ALA A 61 -17.18 -11.79 -7.16
C ALA A 61 -17.62 -10.41 -7.69
N CYS A 62 -16.80 -9.38 -7.49
CA CYS A 62 -17.05 -8.03 -8.00
C CYS A 62 -16.40 -7.77 -9.37
N ASN A 63 -15.62 -8.72 -9.90
CA ASN A 63 -14.79 -8.54 -11.09
C ASN A 63 -13.85 -7.33 -10.99
N VAL A 64 -13.21 -7.16 -9.82
CA VAL A 64 -12.26 -6.08 -9.55
C VAL A 64 -10.86 -6.64 -9.48
N ARG A 65 -9.97 -6.16 -10.34
CA ARG A 65 -8.54 -6.52 -10.34
C ARG A 65 -7.73 -5.47 -9.60
N VAL A 66 -6.87 -5.88 -8.68
CA VAL A 66 -5.88 -5.02 -8.02
C VAL A 66 -4.58 -5.06 -8.83
N SER A 67 -4.04 -3.90 -9.22
CA SER A 67 -2.77 -3.80 -9.98
C SER A 67 -1.60 -3.30 -9.14
N THR A 68 -1.88 -2.50 -8.13
CA THR A 68 -0.89 -1.96 -7.19
C THR A 68 -1.50 -1.89 -5.81
N MET A 69 -0.67 -1.79 -4.78
CA MET A 69 -1.09 -1.37 -3.47
C MET A 69 -0.45 -0.04 -3.11
N ASN A 70 -1.19 0.79 -2.38
CA ASN A 70 -0.61 1.96 -1.76
C ASN A 70 -0.37 1.67 -0.28
N GLY A 71 0.89 1.77 0.15
CA GLY A 71 1.33 1.66 1.54
C GLY A 71 1.35 2.99 2.29
N PHE A 72 0.77 4.05 1.72
CA PHE A 72 0.70 5.38 2.30
C PHE A 72 -0.67 6.03 2.04
N PRO A 73 -1.33 6.62 3.06
CA PRO A 73 -0.90 6.79 4.44
C PRO A 73 -1.05 5.53 5.30
N TYR A 74 -0.40 5.50 6.48
CA TYR A 74 -0.50 4.38 7.42
C TYR A 74 -1.86 4.29 8.12
N SER A 75 -2.49 5.44 8.36
CA SER A 75 -3.77 5.56 9.06
C SER A 75 -4.71 6.46 8.27
N ASN A 76 -5.95 6.56 8.75
CA ASN A 76 -7.03 7.25 8.04
C ASN A 76 -6.67 8.69 7.61
N PHE A 77 -6.58 8.87 6.28
CA PHE A 77 -6.33 10.14 5.59
C PHE A 77 -7.43 11.19 5.84
N HIS A 78 -8.64 10.78 6.23
CA HIS A 78 -9.79 11.68 6.39
C HIS A 78 -9.99 12.18 7.84
N SER A 79 -9.02 11.92 8.73
CA SER A 79 -9.04 12.48 10.09
C SER A 79 -8.86 14.02 10.03
N LYS A 80 -9.44 14.76 10.99
CA LYS A 80 -9.51 16.25 10.95
C LYS A 80 -8.15 16.99 10.95
N VAL A 81 -7.01 16.31 11.08
CA VAL A 81 -5.68 16.91 11.12
C VAL A 81 -4.71 16.10 10.25
N VAL A 82 -4.70 16.41 8.95
CA VAL A 82 -3.88 15.75 7.91
C VAL A 82 -2.65 16.60 7.58
N GLN A 83 -1.98 17.16 8.59
CA GLN A 83 -0.70 17.86 8.40
C GLN A 83 0.42 16.80 8.22
N HIS A 84 1.67 17.11 8.60
CA HIS A 84 2.81 16.19 8.45
C HIS A 84 2.65 14.83 9.18
N ASN A 85 1.62 14.65 10.01
CA ASN A 85 1.37 13.38 10.69
C ASN A 85 1.06 12.21 9.75
N VAL A 86 0.67 12.45 8.50
CA VAL A 86 0.47 11.36 7.51
C VAL A 86 1.77 10.60 7.21
N TYR A 87 2.92 11.26 7.35
CA TYR A 87 4.26 10.66 7.19
C TYR A 87 4.68 9.79 8.38
N THR A 88 3.88 9.75 9.45
CA THR A 88 4.14 8.93 10.63
C THR A 88 3.25 7.69 10.63
N PRO A 89 3.81 6.48 10.92
CA PRO A 89 5.21 6.17 11.14
C PRO A 89 6.06 6.34 9.86
N ASN A 90 7.27 6.88 10.02
CA ASN A 90 8.26 6.97 8.95
C ASN A 90 9.09 5.67 8.85
N TRP A 91 10.01 5.58 7.91
CA TRP A 91 10.81 4.37 7.64
C TRP A 91 11.86 4.05 8.72
N ALA A 92 12.10 4.95 9.69
CA ALA A 92 12.90 4.65 10.87
C ALA A 92 12.06 4.08 12.03
N ASP A 93 10.74 3.97 11.89
CA ASP A 93 9.86 3.35 12.89
C ASP A 93 9.55 1.88 12.49
N PRO A 94 9.78 0.90 13.40
CA PRO A 94 9.49 -0.51 13.14
C PRO A 94 8.02 -0.79 12.77
N LYS A 95 7.07 0.07 13.15
CA LYS A 95 5.66 -0.06 12.75
C LYS A 95 5.48 0.07 11.24
N ARG A 96 6.24 0.93 10.56
CA ARG A 96 6.20 1.07 9.10
C ARG A 96 6.66 -0.22 8.42
N PHE A 97 7.73 -0.81 8.95
CA PHE A 97 8.25 -2.10 8.48
C PHE A 97 7.20 -3.21 8.61
N GLU A 98 6.64 -3.39 9.80
CA GLU A 98 5.65 -4.46 10.03
C GLU A 98 4.35 -4.26 9.25
N TYR A 99 3.93 -3.02 9.03
CA TYR A 99 2.79 -2.72 8.17
C TYR A 99 3.07 -3.06 6.71
N THR A 100 4.24 -2.69 6.18
CA THR A 100 4.61 -2.99 4.79
C THR A 100 4.71 -4.49 4.53
N LYS A 101 5.29 -5.26 5.45
CA LYS A 101 5.30 -6.73 5.38
C LYS A 101 3.91 -7.32 5.28
N ARG A 102 2.97 -6.80 6.09
CA ARG A 102 1.58 -7.24 6.08
C ARG A 102 0.90 -6.98 4.75
N LEU A 103 1.09 -5.78 4.19
CA LEU A 103 0.58 -5.45 2.87
C LEU A 103 1.15 -6.39 1.80
N ALA A 104 2.45 -6.68 1.84
CA ALA A 104 3.08 -7.60 0.90
C ALA A 104 2.50 -9.01 0.96
N THR A 105 2.29 -9.56 2.16
CA THR A 105 1.62 -10.86 2.32
C THR A 105 0.18 -10.84 1.80
N ILE A 106 -0.60 -9.82 2.14
CA ILE A 106 -1.97 -9.70 1.64
C ILE A 106 -1.94 -9.58 0.11
N PHE A 107 -1.02 -8.81 -0.47
CA PHE A 107 -0.96 -8.63 -1.91
C PHE A 107 -0.61 -9.92 -2.64
N SER A 108 0.37 -10.68 -2.13
CA SER A 108 0.73 -11.98 -2.72
C SER A 108 -0.43 -12.98 -2.67
N ASP A 109 -1.31 -12.90 -1.67
CA ASP A 109 -2.47 -13.80 -1.57
C ASP A 109 -3.60 -13.46 -2.56
N ILE A 110 -3.81 -12.18 -2.82
CA ILE A 110 -4.98 -11.70 -3.61
C ILE A 110 -4.66 -11.41 -5.07
N THR A 111 -3.39 -11.21 -5.42
CA THR A 111 -3.00 -10.88 -6.80
C THR A 111 -3.13 -12.08 -7.73
N ASN A 112 -3.33 -11.78 -9.02
CA ASN A 112 -3.24 -12.75 -10.10
C ASN A 112 -1.99 -12.54 -10.96
N ASP A 113 -1.13 -11.58 -10.58
CA ASP A 113 0.13 -11.25 -11.24
C ASP A 113 1.31 -11.80 -10.44
N THR A 114 2.41 -12.10 -11.14
CA THR A 114 3.65 -12.57 -10.52
C THR A 114 4.60 -11.45 -10.14
N ASP A 115 4.29 -10.20 -10.49
CA ASP A 115 5.11 -9.02 -10.27
C ASP A 115 4.17 -7.86 -9.91
N VAL A 116 4.30 -7.34 -8.67
CA VAL A 116 3.40 -6.32 -8.12
C VAL A 116 4.10 -5.33 -7.18
N GLY A 117 3.67 -4.07 -7.25
CA GLY A 117 4.29 -2.96 -6.51
C GLY A 117 3.46 -2.38 -5.37
N ILE A 118 4.13 -2.08 -4.26
CA ILE A 118 3.59 -1.33 -3.13
C ILE A 118 4.25 0.04 -3.08
N SER A 119 3.50 1.11 -3.37
CA SER A 119 4.04 2.46 -3.22
C SER A 119 4.13 2.89 -1.76
N THR A 120 5.11 3.73 -1.43
CA THR A 120 5.36 4.17 -0.05
C THR A 120 6.00 5.54 0.02
N LEU A 121 5.98 6.14 1.21
CA LEU A 121 6.50 7.49 1.46
C LEU A 121 8.03 7.62 1.28
N PRO A 122 8.53 8.83 0.98
CA PRO A 122 9.97 9.17 0.81
C PRO A 122 10.76 9.16 2.13
N LEU A 123 10.88 7.98 2.75
CA LEU A 123 11.52 7.73 4.05
C LEU A 123 10.82 8.40 5.25
N GLY A 124 10.51 9.68 5.20
CA GLY A 124 9.91 10.47 6.27
C GLY A 124 9.93 11.96 5.94
N TRP A 125 9.42 12.78 6.85
CA TRP A 125 9.44 14.23 6.65
C TRP A 125 10.84 14.80 6.90
N GLU A 126 11.22 15.89 6.22
CA GLU A 126 12.61 16.40 6.28
C GLU A 126 13.05 16.81 7.70
N SER A 127 12.11 17.28 8.53
CA SER A 127 12.41 17.68 9.92
C SER A 127 12.41 16.53 10.93
N ASP A 128 12.18 15.28 10.51
CA ASP A 128 12.18 14.14 11.43
C ASP A 128 13.58 13.89 12.00
N SER A 129 13.69 13.48 13.26
CA SER A 129 15.00 13.40 13.95
C SER A 129 15.87 12.17 13.60
N PHE A 130 15.43 11.31 12.68
CA PHE A 130 16.18 10.11 12.26
C PHE A 130 17.12 10.40 11.08
N THR A 131 18.14 9.55 10.90
CA THR A 131 19.07 9.61 9.76
C THR A 131 18.64 8.64 8.65
N ASN A 132 19.00 8.90 7.39
CA ASN A 132 18.71 7.94 6.30
C ASN A 132 19.26 6.53 6.57
N GLN A 133 20.32 6.40 7.38
CA GLN A 133 20.85 5.11 7.80
C GLN A 133 19.89 4.34 8.71
N ASP A 134 19.14 5.02 9.57
CA ASP A 134 18.12 4.40 10.44
C ASP A 134 16.97 3.83 9.59
N ALA A 135 16.52 4.57 8.58
CA ALA A 135 15.52 4.09 7.62
C ALA A 135 16.04 2.91 6.78
N ALA A 136 17.31 2.96 6.36
CA ALA A 136 17.94 1.90 5.57
C ALA A 136 17.93 0.54 6.29
N VAL A 137 18.05 0.51 7.62
CA VAL A 137 17.99 -0.74 8.41
C VAL A 137 16.66 -1.48 8.18
N PHE A 138 15.55 -0.77 8.23
CA PHE A 138 14.22 -1.35 8.04
C PHE A 138 13.93 -1.67 6.58
N LEU A 139 14.38 -0.84 5.63
CA LEU A 139 14.28 -1.13 4.21
C LEU A 139 15.05 -2.40 3.82
N GLN A 140 16.26 -2.60 4.34
CA GLN A 140 17.01 -3.84 4.17
C GLN A 140 16.29 -5.05 4.82
N GLY A 141 15.58 -4.81 5.93
CA GLY A 141 14.65 -5.79 6.50
C GLY A 141 13.52 -6.17 5.53
N CYS A 142 12.90 -5.17 4.89
CA CYS A 142 11.87 -5.38 3.87
C CYS A 142 12.40 -6.19 2.69
N VAL A 143 13.54 -5.82 2.11
CA VAL A 143 14.09 -6.53 0.94
C VAL A 143 14.30 -8.01 1.25
N ARG A 144 14.84 -8.35 2.44
CA ARG A 144 15.01 -9.74 2.87
C ARG A 144 13.67 -10.47 3.00
N PHE A 145 12.68 -9.84 3.62
CA PHE A 145 11.36 -10.42 3.76
C PHE A 145 10.67 -10.64 2.40
N LEU A 146 10.76 -9.67 1.48
CA LEU A 146 10.14 -9.77 0.16
C LEU A 146 10.79 -10.86 -0.68
N PHE A 147 12.12 -11.02 -0.57
CA PHE A 147 12.82 -12.14 -1.19
C PHE A 147 12.32 -13.48 -0.65
N GLU A 148 12.18 -13.63 0.67
CA GLU A 148 11.62 -14.85 1.27
C GLU A 148 10.18 -15.11 0.84
N LEU A 149 9.37 -14.06 0.73
CA LEU A 149 7.98 -14.13 0.29
C LEU A 149 7.88 -14.57 -1.17
N GLU A 150 8.71 -14.03 -2.06
CA GLU A 150 8.78 -14.45 -3.47
C GLU A 150 9.14 -15.93 -3.58
N GLN A 151 10.12 -16.40 -2.81
CA GLN A 151 10.52 -17.81 -2.80
C GLN A 151 9.40 -18.75 -2.32
N GLN A 152 8.50 -18.26 -1.46
CA GLN A 152 7.37 -19.05 -0.92
C GLN A 152 6.14 -19.03 -1.83
N THR A 153 5.87 -17.90 -2.47
CA THR A 153 4.61 -17.64 -3.17
C THR A 153 4.76 -17.65 -4.70
N GLY A 154 5.97 -17.46 -5.20
CA GLY A 154 6.25 -17.21 -6.62
C GLY A 154 5.84 -15.81 -7.09
N VAL A 155 5.45 -14.92 -6.18
CA VAL A 155 5.05 -13.54 -6.47
C VAL A 155 6.17 -12.59 -6.05
N CYS A 156 6.74 -11.88 -7.02
CA CYS A 156 7.69 -10.80 -6.78
C CYS A 156 6.93 -9.56 -6.31
N VAL A 157 6.97 -9.28 -5.01
CA VAL A 157 6.42 -8.05 -4.44
C VAL A 157 7.55 -7.05 -4.26
N HIS A 158 7.46 -5.88 -4.88
CA HIS A 158 8.45 -4.80 -4.75
C HIS A 158 7.87 -3.58 -4.01
N ILE A 159 8.74 -2.78 -3.40
CA ILE A 159 8.38 -1.52 -2.74
C ILE A 159 8.87 -0.36 -3.60
N ASP A 160 7.96 0.56 -3.89
CA ASP A 160 8.21 1.72 -4.73
C ASP A 160 8.24 2.99 -3.86
N ILE A 161 9.44 3.47 -3.54
CA ILE A 161 9.63 4.70 -2.77
C ILE A 161 9.31 5.89 -3.66
N GLU A 162 8.26 6.63 -3.32
CA GLU A 162 7.85 7.82 -4.07
C GLU A 162 8.52 9.06 -3.47
N THR A 163 9.03 9.96 -4.32
CA THR A 163 9.62 11.24 -3.88
C THR A 163 8.53 12.28 -3.64
N GLU A 164 8.68 13.11 -2.60
CA GLU A 164 7.71 14.18 -2.31
C GLU A 164 8.39 15.45 -1.77
N PRO A 165 7.99 16.66 -2.25
CA PRO A 165 8.52 17.91 -1.72
C PRO A 165 8.37 18.03 -0.20
N GLY A 166 9.44 18.45 0.48
CA GLY A 166 9.46 18.60 1.94
C GLY A 166 9.79 17.32 2.72
N CYS A 167 9.97 16.19 2.05
CA CYS A 167 10.41 14.94 2.65
C CYS A 167 11.93 14.72 2.53
N ARG A 168 12.42 13.60 3.08
CA ARG A 168 13.84 13.20 2.98
C ARG A 168 14.30 12.97 1.54
N LEU A 169 13.42 12.44 0.68
CA LEU A 169 13.66 12.25 -0.75
C LEU A 169 12.65 13.11 -1.52
N GLN A 170 13.11 14.21 -2.10
CA GLN A 170 12.24 15.26 -2.65
C GLN A 170 12.11 15.19 -4.16
N ARG A 171 13.11 14.63 -4.83
CA ARG A 171 13.22 14.61 -6.30
C ARG A 171 13.65 13.23 -6.77
N ALA A 172 13.31 12.90 -8.01
CA ALA A 172 13.77 11.66 -8.65
C ALA A 172 15.30 11.53 -8.65
N GLU A 173 16.03 12.64 -8.71
CA GLU A 173 17.50 12.68 -8.61
C GLU A 173 18.03 12.19 -7.25
N ASP A 174 17.21 12.26 -6.18
CA ASP A 174 17.59 11.78 -4.84
C ASP A 174 17.52 10.23 -4.76
N LEU A 175 16.97 9.57 -5.78
CA LEU A 175 16.90 8.10 -5.91
C LEU A 175 18.01 7.52 -6.81
N ALA A 176 18.83 8.37 -7.44
CA ALA A 176 19.80 7.99 -8.47
C ALA A 176 21.14 7.46 -7.92
#